data_AF-A0A0B1S041-F1
#
_entry.id   AF-A0A0B1S041-F1
#
_cell.length_a   1.000
_cell.length_b   1.000
_cell.length_c   1.000
_cell.angle_alpha   90.00
_cell.angle_beta   90.00
_cell.angle_gamma   90.00
#
_symmetry.space_group_name_H-M   'P 1'
#
loop_
_entity.id
_entity.type
_entity.pdbx_description
1 polymer ?
#
loop_
_entity_poly.entity_id
_entity_poly.type
_entity_poly.pdbx_seq_one_letter_code
_entity_poly.pdbx_strand_id
1 'polypeptide(L)' 'MLGQCGEEGQRCRESGGVDGYRRVQHDCSKYYQCVHGKWMERPCAPGTVFNERISVCDHAWNVPECGGVPPL' A
#
# COMPACT_ATOMS: atom_id res chain seq x y z
N MET A 1 20.58 -15.96 -12.23
CA MET A 1 19.46 -16.76 -11.72
C MET A 1 18.68 -15.87 -10.77
N LEU A 2 17.42 -15.59 -11.09
CA LEU A 2 16.62 -14.53 -10.48
C LEU A 2 16.41 -14.83 -8.99
N GLY A 3 16.91 -13.94 -8.13
CA GLY A 3 16.79 -14.00 -6.69
C GLY A 3 15.34 -13.94 -6.27
N GLN A 4 14.75 -15.10 -6.02
CA GLN A 4 13.46 -15.26 -5.38
C GLN A 4 13.69 -15.20 -3.88
N CYS A 5 13.43 -14.05 -3.27
CA CYS A 5 13.46 -13.97 -1.81
C CYS A 5 12.18 -14.57 -1.24
N GLY A 6 12.24 -15.87 -0.89
CA GLY A 6 11.42 -16.49 0.16
C GLY A 6 10.03 -17.00 -0.23
N GLU A 7 9.94 -18.28 -0.58
CA GLU A 7 8.67 -19.02 -0.62
C GLU A 7 8.59 -19.98 0.57
N GLU A 8 8.03 -19.49 1.69
CA GLU A 8 7.14 -20.30 2.54
C GLU A 8 6.09 -19.37 3.17
N GLY A 9 4.99 -19.17 2.45
CA GLY A 9 3.72 -18.66 2.98
C GLY A 9 3.64 -17.17 3.30
N GLN A 10 3.51 -16.31 2.28
CA GLN A 10 2.85 -14.99 2.38
C GLN A 10 3.27 -14.10 3.57
N ARG A 11 4.52 -14.20 4.03
CA ARG A 11 5.01 -13.45 5.18
C ARG A 11 5.56 -12.11 4.73
N CYS A 12 5.05 -11.03 5.33
CA CYS A 12 5.55 -9.67 5.15
C CYS A 12 6.52 -9.29 6.27
N ARG A 13 7.16 -8.12 6.17
CA ARG A 13 8.02 -7.59 7.23
C ARG A 13 7.44 -6.28 7.79
N GLU A 14 7.37 -6.18 9.11
CA GLU A 14 7.00 -4.95 9.80
C GLU A 14 8.12 -3.90 9.62
N SER A 15 8.01 -3.14 8.53
CA SER A 15 8.99 -2.15 8.06
C SER A 15 8.25 -0.97 7.43
N GLY A 16 8.96 0.16 7.25
CA GLY A 16 8.51 1.20 6.32
C GLY A 16 8.65 0.74 4.86
N GLY A 17 7.98 1.45 3.94
CA GLY A 17 8.08 1.14 2.52
C GLY A 17 7.30 -0.11 2.10
N VAL A 18 7.63 -0.63 0.92
CA VAL A 18 6.93 -1.76 0.26
C VAL A 18 7.00 -3.10 1.02
N ASP A 19 7.98 -3.24 1.92
CA ASP A 19 8.13 -4.44 2.75
C ASP A 19 7.03 -4.57 3.82
N GLY A 20 6.51 -3.43 4.29
CA GLY A 20 5.50 -3.38 5.34
C GLY A 20 4.18 -2.70 4.94
N TYR A 21 4.12 -2.05 3.79
CA TYR A 21 2.91 -1.42 3.26
C TYR A 21 2.76 -1.68 1.77
N ARG A 22 1.53 -1.90 1.30
CA ARG A 22 1.23 -2.11 -0.13
C ARG A 22 -0.20 -1.69 -0.46
N ARG A 23 -0.45 -1.30 -1.71
CA ARG A 23 -1.79 -0.88 -2.16
C ARG A 23 -2.79 -2.05 -2.27
N VAL A 24 -4.07 -1.77 -2.06
CA VAL A 24 -5.16 -2.68 -2.47
C VAL A 24 -5.54 -2.34 -3.91
N GLN A 25 -5.31 -3.28 -4.83
CA GLN A 25 -5.43 -3.01 -6.29
C GLN A 25 -6.84 -2.60 -6.74
N HIS A 26 -7.89 -3.04 -6.05
CA HIS A 26 -9.29 -2.80 -6.41
C HIS A 26 -9.98 -1.76 -5.49
N ASP A 27 -9.29 -1.25 -4.48
CA ASP A 27 -9.85 -0.30 -3.52
C ASP A 27 -8.75 0.65 -3.01
N CYS A 28 -8.60 1.78 -3.70
CA CYS A 28 -7.61 2.79 -3.38
C CYS A 28 -7.81 3.43 -1.99
N SER A 29 -9.01 3.32 -1.41
CA SER A 29 -9.28 3.82 -0.06
C SER A 29 -8.71 2.90 1.03
N LYS A 30 -8.04 1.80 0.64
CA LYS A 30 -7.47 0.81 1.54
C LYS A 30 -6.04 0.45 1.16
N TYR A 31 -5.33 -0.08 2.14
CA TYR A 31 -3.97 -0.59 2.01
C TYR A 31 -3.78 -1.84 2.85
N TYR A 32 -2.74 -2.60 2.58
CA TYR A 32 -2.29 -3.63 3.51
C TYR A 32 -1.11 -3.12 4.33
N GLN A 33 -1.18 -3.35 5.63
CA GLN A 33 -0.09 -3.17 6.58
C GLN A 33 0.41 -4.53 7.02
N CYS A 34 1.73 -4.69 7.11
CA CYS A 34 2.29 -5.85 7.77
C CYS A 34 2.14 -5.74 9.29
N VAL A 35 1.55 -6.75 9.92
CA VAL A 35 1.44 -6.87 11.38
C VAL A 35 1.74 -8.32 11.76
N HIS A 36 2.74 -8.54 12.61
CA HIS A 36 3.20 -9.87 13.01
C HIS A 36 3.47 -10.81 11.82
N GLY A 37 4.06 -10.26 10.75
CA GLY A 37 4.37 -10.99 9.53
C GLY A 37 3.16 -11.34 8.66
N LYS A 38 1.99 -10.76 8.92
CA LYS A 38 0.77 -10.97 8.12
C LYS A 38 0.26 -9.65 7.54
N TRP A 39 -0.22 -9.72 6.31
CA TRP A 39 -0.85 -8.57 5.67
C TRP A 39 -2.25 -8.35 6.20
N MET A 40 -2.47 -7.19 6.81
CA MET A 40 -3.75 -6.77 7.37
C MET A 40 -4.31 -5.62 6.54
N GLU A 41 -5.54 -5.76 6.05
CA GLU A 41 -6.23 -4.66 5.36
C GLU A 41 -6.58 -3.55 6.37
N ARG A 42 -6.33 -2.31 5.96
CA ARG A 42 -6.60 -1.10 6.73
C ARG A 42 -7.25 -0.04 5.82
N PRO A 43 -8.28 0.67 6.30
CA PRO A 43 -8.82 1.80 5.58
C PRO A 43 -7.92 3.03 5.76
N CYS A 44 -7.83 3.84 4.72
CA CYS A 44 -7.38 5.21 4.82
C CYS A 44 -8.47 6.10 5.45
N ALA A 45 -8.09 7.30 5.89
CA ALA A 45 -9.06 8.28 6.38
C ALA A 45 -10.03 8.69 5.24
N PRO A 46 -11.28 9.07 5.56
CA PRO A 46 -12.23 9.51 4.55
C PRO A 46 -11.65 10.61 3.63
N GLY A 47 -11.80 10.43 2.31
CA GLY A 47 -11.28 11.36 1.30
C GLY A 47 -9.79 11.21 0.96
N THR A 48 -9.11 10.20 1.50
CA THR A 48 -7.71 9.88 1.18
C THR A 48 -7.58 8.49 0.56
N VAL A 49 -6.50 8.27 -0.19
CA VAL A 49 -6.16 7.00 -0.84
C VAL A 49 -4.71 6.63 -0.53
N PHE A 50 -4.37 5.35 -0.62
CA PHE A 50 -3.01 4.92 -0.32
C PHE A 50 -2.02 5.30 -1.42
N ASN A 51 -0.99 6.07 -1.05
CA ASN A 51 0.12 6.47 -1.90
C ASN A 51 1.30 5.52 -1.67
N GLU A 52 1.49 4.55 -2.56
CA GLU A 52 2.54 3.53 -2.43
C GLU A 52 3.95 4.12 -2.47
N ARG A 53 4.16 5.25 -3.17
CA ARG A 53 5.46 5.91 -3.32
C ARG A 53 6.04 6.37 -1.98
N ILE A 54 5.18 6.78 -1.06
CA ILE A 54 5.54 7.27 0.27
C ILE A 54 4.97 6.39 1.40
N SER A 55 4.28 5.30 1.04
CA SER A 55 3.69 4.32 1.95
C SER A 55 2.76 4.93 3.01
N VAL A 56 1.99 5.96 2.65
CA VAL A 56 1.00 6.62 3.52
C VAL A 56 -0.27 6.95 2.76
N CYS A 57 -1.37 7.18 3.48
CA CYS A 57 -2.59 7.73 2.88
C CYS A 57 -2.38 9.20 2.53
N ASP A 58 -2.76 9.58 1.31
CA ASP A 58 -2.57 10.90 0.74
C ASP A 58 -3.84 11.28 -0.05
N HIS A 59 -3.91 12.52 -0.50
CA HIS A 59 -5.01 12.96 -1.36
C HIS A 59 -4.96 12.27 -2.73
N ALA A 60 -6.13 11.97 -3.29
CA ALA A 60 -6.23 11.25 -4.56
C ALA A 60 -5.48 11.95 -5.70
N TRP A 61 -5.44 13.28 -5.74
CA TRP A 61 -4.70 14.03 -6.77
C TRP A 61 -3.18 13.80 -6.75
N ASN A 62 -2.61 13.33 -5.63
CA ASN A 62 -1.19 12.94 -5.53
C ASN A 62 -0.95 11.49 -5.99
N VAL A 63 -2.00 10.73 -6.28
CA VAL A 63 -1.98 9.29 -6.60
C VAL A 63 -2.72 9.04 -7.92
N PRO A 64 -2.06 9.27 -9.08
CA PRO A 64 -2.71 9.19 -10.41
C PRO A 64 -3.32 7.82 -10.72
N GLU A 65 -2.68 6.76 -10.24
CA GLU A 65 -3.15 5.37 -10.31
C GLU A 65 -4.50 5.11 -9.62
N CYS A 66 -4.94 6.04 -8.77
CA CYS A 66 -6.21 6.00 -8.06
C CYS A 66 -7.21 7.05 -8.58
N GLY A 67 -7.01 7.55 -9.80
CA GLY A 67 -7.94 8.49 -10.44
C GLY A 67 -7.73 9.95 -10.03
N GLY A 68 -6.57 10.28 -9.46
CA GLY A 68 -6.20 11.65 -9.15
C GLY A 68 -6.19 12.55 -10.39
N VAL A 69 -7.11 13.52 -10.43
CA VAL A 69 -6.97 14.70 -11.28
C VAL A 69 -6.29 15.79 -10.46
N PRO A 70 -5.13 16.32 -10.91
CA PRO A 70 -4.52 17.48 -10.28
C PRO A 70 -5.52 18.64 -10.22
N PRO A 71 -5.66 19.36 -9.08
CA PRO A 71 -6.41 20.61 -9.07
C PRO A 71 -5.76 21.58 -10.07
N LEU A 72 -6.60 22.15 -10.95
CA LEU A 72 -6.19 23.15 -11.95
C LEU A 72 -5.65 24.42 -11.30
#